data_AF-A0A945G4P2-F1
#
_entry.id   AF-A0A945G4P2-F1
#
_cell.length_a   1.000
_cell.length_b   1.000
_cell.length_c   1.000
_cell.angle_alpha   90.00
_cell.angle_beta   90.00
_cell.angle_gamma   90.00
#
_symmetry.space_group_name_H-M   'P 1'
#
loop_
_entity.id
_entity.type
_entity.pdbx_description
1 polymer ?
#
loop_
_entity_poly.entity_id
_entity_poly.type
_entity_poly.pdbx_seq_one_letter_code
_entity_poly.pdbx_strand_id
1 'polypeptide(L)'
;MLLIGCIDFGGGPDTDTVEIVAEEKSPNGKFIATSFSCAGGGAAGYFYFNASLRKAGEKLDQRDGFLGKHKTWKAFTDIEVRWIDDENLEVSCKQDDSPGYKENNAVKVKSKYGIKIHYKVKKGKP
;
A
#
# COMPACT_ATOMS: atom_id res chain seq x y z
N MET A 1 -36.91 18.08 15.83
CA MET A 1 -35.46 18.24 15.59
C MET A 1 -34.76 17.09 16.30
N LEU A 2 -34.59 15.97 15.61
CA LEU A 2 -33.93 14.77 16.13
C LEU A 2 -32.47 14.84 15.67
N LEU A 3 -31.58 15.24 16.58
CA LEU A 3 -30.13 15.07 16.42
C LEU A 3 -29.84 13.57 16.52
N ILE A 4 -29.99 12.85 15.41
CA ILE A 4 -29.40 11.53 15.25
C ILE A 4 -27.91 11.78 15.04
N GLY A 5 -27.18 11.96 16.15
CA GLY A 5 -25.72 11.90 16.12
C GLY A 5 -25.34 10.57 15.47
N CYS A 6 -24.64 10.63 14.35
CA CYS A 6 -24.04 9.44 13.76
C CYS A 6 -23.19 8.79 14.85
N ILE A 7 -23.56 7.59 15.27
CA ILE A 7 -22.71 6.75 16.11
C ILE A 7 -21.50 6.45 15.23
N ASP A 8 -20.43 7.21 15.42
CA ASP A 8 -19.13 6.90 14.82
C ASP A 8 -18.63 5.62 15.50
N PHE A 9 -18.78 4.50 14.82
CA PHE A 9 -18.34 3.20 15.30
C PHE A 9 -16.81 3.07 15.36
N GLY A 10 -16.04 4.15 15.11
CA GLY A 10 -14.60 4.16 15.30
C GLY A 10 -13.92 3.11 14.44
N GLY A 11 -13.65 3.44 13.18
CA GLY A 11 -13.03 2.49 12.26
C GLY A 11 -12.76 3.04 10.87
N GLY A 12 -12.72 4.36 10.72
CA GLY A 12 -12.43 5.03 9.47
C GLY A 12 -10.92 5.11 9.19
N PRO A 13 -10.52 5.40 7.94
CA PRO A 13 -9.12 5.59 7.56
C PRO A 13 -8.39 6.62 8.43
N ASP A 14 -9.10 7.62 8.94
CA ASP A 14 -8.56 8.69 9.80
C ASP A 14 -8.13 8.19 11.19
N THR A 15 -8.57 7.00 11.58
CA THR A 15 -8.18 6.32 12.83
C THR A 15 -7.11 5.26 12.63
N ASP A 16 -6.66 5.05 11.38
CA ASP A 16 -5.62 4.08 11.09
C ASP A 16 -4.28 4.52 11.64
N THR A 17 -3.54 3.58 12.21
CA THR A 17 -2.11 3.74 12.47
C THR A 17 -1.35 3.32 11.23
N VAL A 18 -0.61 4.25 10.63
CA VAL A 18 0.23 4.00 9.46
C VAL A 18 1.69 4.13 9.87
N GLU A 19 2.48 3.09 9.63
CA GLU A 19 3.93 3.10 9.88
C GLU A 19 4.67 3.06 8.55
N ILE A 20 5.50 4.06 8.29
CA ILE A 20 6.37 4.09 7.12
C ILE A 20 7.54 3.13 7.36
N VAL A 21 7.68 2.13 6.48
CA VAL A 21 8.77 1.15 6.53
C VAL A 21 9.98 1.66 5.76
N ALA A 22 9.76 2.19 4.56
CA ALA A 22 10.79 2.84 3.76
C ALA A 22 10.18 3.90 2.86
N GLU A 23 10.95 4.94 2.57
CA GLU A 23 10.55 6.05 1.70
C GLU A 23 11.72 6.46 0.81
N GLU A 24 11.48 6.51 -0.51
CA GLU A 24 12.47 6.91 -1.50
C GLU A 24 11.93 8.00 -2.43
N LYS A 25 12.72 9.04 -2.61
CA LYS A 25 12.43 10.10 -3.60
C LYS A 25 12.91 9.66 -4.97
N SER A 26 12.13 9.99 -6.00
CA SER A 26 12.58 9.81 -7.39
C SER A 26 13.88 10.58 -7.64
N PRO A 27 14.71 10.19 -8.64
CA PRO A 27 15.97 10.87 -8.92
C PRO A 27 15.77 12.38 -9.20
N ASN A 28 14.69 12.75 -9.89
CA ASN A 28 14.28 14.16 -10.10
C ASN A 28 13.53 14.81 -8.93
N GLY A 29 13.30 14.10 -7.82
CA GLY A 29 12.65 14.59 -6.60
C GLY A 29 11.15 14.90 -6.72
N LYS A 30 10.51 14.64 -7.86
CA LYS A 30 9.09 14.95 -8.09
C LYS A 30 8.13 14.00 -7.38
N PHE A 31 8.58 12.78 -7.11
CA PHE A 31 7.74 11.74 -6.54
C PHE A 31 8.39 11.09 -5.33
N ILE A 32 7.54 10.52 -4.48
CA ILE A 32 7.92 9.78 -3.29
C ILE A 32 7.25 8.42 -3.35
N ALA A 33 8.07 7.36 -3.44
CA ALA A 33 7.64 5.99 -3.30
C ALA A 33 7.77 5.58 -1.83
N THR A 34 6.73 4.98 -1.27
CA THR A 34 6.70 4.60 0.15
C THR A 34 6.20 3.18 0.29
N SER A 35 6.91 2.39 1.10
CA SER A 35 6.40 1.14 1.66
C SER A 35 5.95 1.39 3.10
N PHE A 36 4.83 0.81 3.49
CA PHE A 36 4.23 1.07 4.79
C PHE A 36 3.46 -0.14 5.31
N SER A 37 3.25 -0.16 6.63
CA SER A 37 2.26 -0.99 7.29
C SER A 37 1.08 -0.12 7.72
N CYS A 38 -0.10 -0.71 7.82
CA CYS A 38 -1.29 0.00 8.31
C CYS A 38 -2.16 -0.94 9.14
N ALA A 39 -2.52 -0.48 10.33
CA ALA A 39 -3.44 -1.13 11.26
C ALA A 39 -4.65 -0.23 11.54
N GLY A 40 -5.85 -0.81 11.66
CA GLY A 40 -7.06 -0.05 11.97
C GLY A 40 -8.32 -0.92 11.91
N GLY A 41 -9.48 -0.31 11.65
CA GLY A 41 -10.74 -1.05 11.42
C GLY A 41 -11.56 -1.37 12.67
N GLY A 42 -11.33 -0.64 13.76
CA GLY A 42 -12.15 -0.74 14.97
C GLY A 42 -12.16 -2.16 15.56
N ALA A 43 -13.35 -2.62 15.96
CA ALA A 43 -13.52 -3.93 16.60
C ALA A 43 -13.16 -5.14 15.71
N ALA A 44 -13.29 -5.03 14.39
CA ALA A 44 -12.96 -6.11 13.47
C ALA A 44 -11.44 -6.20 13.22
N GLY A 45 -10.76 -5.06 13.20
CA GLY A 45 -9.34 -4.97 12.97
C GLY A 45 -8.93 -5.32 11.53
N TYR A 46 -7.90 -4.67 11.03
CA TYR A 46 -7.07 -5.18 9.94
C TYR A 46 -5.63 -4.76 10.16
N PHE A 47 -4.73 -5.53 9.55
CA PHE A 47 -3.32 -5.18 9.46
C PHE A 47 -2.79 -5.64 8.11
N TYR A 48 -2.15 -4.73 7.37
CA TYR A 48 -1.61 -5.02 6.05
C TYR A 48 -0.34 -4.24 5.77
N PHE A 49 0.37 -4.66 4.73
CA PHE A 49 1.49 -3.92 4.15
C PHE A 49 1.12 -3.53 2.72
N ASN A 50 1.54 -2.35 2.29
CA ASN A 50 1.45 -1.95 0.90
C ASN A 50 2.60 -1.02 0.50
N ALA A 51 2.65 -0.67 -0.77
CA ALA A 51 3.45 0.43 -1.27
C ALA A 51 2.58 1.40 -2.07
N SER A 52 2.96 2.66 -2.10
CA SER A 52 2.28 3.71 -2.86
C SER A 52 3.27 4.69 -3.48
N LEU A 53 2.74 5.53 -4.38
CA LEU A 53 3.44 6.64 -5.00
C LEU A 53 2.60 7.89 -4.88
N ARG A 54 3.25 8.98 -4.45
CA ARG A 54 2.65 10.31 -4.37
C ARG A 54 3.60 11.36 -4.92
N LYS A 55 3.10 12.54 -5.28
CA LYS A 55 3.97 13.67 -5.63
C LYS A 55 4.64 14.21 -4.37
N ALA A 56 5.82 14.80 -4.52
CA ALA A 56 6.49 15.47 -3.43
C ALA A 56 5.59 16.57 -2.84
N GLY A 57 5.45 16.60 -1.52
CA GLY A 57 4.56 17.52 -0.80
C GLY A 57 3.14 16.99 -0.57
N GLU A 58 2.73 15.91 -1.23
CA GLU A 58 1.46 15.24 -0.91
C GLU A 58 1.60 14.36 0.34
N LYS A 59 0.50 14.24 1.09
CA LYS A 59 0.40 13.30 2.21
C LYS A 59 0.26 11.88 1.69
N LEU A 60 0.71 10.91 2.48
CA LEU A 60 0.48 9.49 2.20
C LEU A 60 -1.01 9.17 2.38
N ASP A 61 -1.61 8.57 1.36
CA ASP A 61 -2.92 7.92 1.45
C ASP A 61 -2.69 6.40 1.52
N GLN A 62 -3.04 5.78 2.65
CA GLN A 62 -2.87 4.36 2.89
C GLN A 62 -3.78 3.48 2.01
N ARG A 63 -4.84 4.05 1.41
CA ARG A 63 -5.77 3.34 0.53
C ARG A 63 -5.34 3.35 -0.93
N ASP A 64 -4.47 4.27 -1.31
CA ASP A 64 -3.90 4.41 -2.65
C ASP A 64 -2.66 3.51 -2.85
N GLY A 65 -2.78 2.26 -2.40
CA GLY A 65 -1.74 1.24 -2.48
C GLY A 65 -1.71 0.53 -3.84
N PHE A 66 -0.54 0.06 -4.23
CA PHE A 66 -0.30 -0.64 -5.49
C PHE A 66 -0.81 -2.07 -5.53
N LEU A 67 -0.66 -2.77 -4.41
CA LEU A 67 -0.81 -4.22 -4.33
C LEU A 67 -2.21 -4.60 -3.88
N GLY A 68 -2.75 -5.67 -4.46
CA GLY A 68 -4.01 -6.28 -4.05
C GLY A 68 -5.24 -5.61 -4.63
N LYS A 69 -6.27 -6.42 -4.91
CA LYS A 69 -7.64 -5.95 -5.16
C LYS A 69 -8.24 -5.33 -3.90
N HIS A 70 -8.02 -5.97 -2.76
CA HIS A 70 -8.50 -5.56 -1.44
C HIS A 70 -7.33 -4.97 -0.65
N LYS A 71 -7.27 -3.64 -0.56
CA LYS A 71 -6.11 -2.91 -0.02
C LYS A 71 -5.79 -3.20 1.44
N THR A 72 -6.78 -3.63 2.22
CA THR A 72 -6.66 -3.97 3.64
C THR A 72 -6.19 -5.40 3.92
N TRP A 73 -5.98 -6.21 2.88
CA TRP A 73 -5.67 -7.63 3.06
C TRP A 73 -4.16 -7.85 3.20
N LYS A 74 -3.78 -8.69 4.17
CA LYS A 74 -2.38 -9.03 4.49
C LYS A 74 -1.76 -10.07 3.56
N ALA A 75 -1.93 -9.91 2.25
CA ALA A 75 -1.40 -10.88 1.27
C ALA A 75 0.08 -10.64 0.90
N PHE A 76 0.64 -9.50 1.32
CA PHE A 76 2.00 -9.07 0.96
C PHE A 76 2.78 -8.68 2.21
N THR A 77 4.08 -8.95 2.21
CA THR A 77 5.03 -8.59 3.27
C THR A 77 6.41 -8.27 2.68
N ASP A 78 7.34 -7.78 3.51
CA ASP A 78 8.72 -7.47 3.14
C ASP A 78 8.82 -6.62 1.86
N ILE A 79 8.01 -5.58 1.80
CA ILE A 79 7.88 -4.69 0.65
C ILE A 79 9.05 -3.73 0.63
N GLU A 80 9.77 -3.71 -0.49
CA GLU A 80 10.82 -2.74 -0.79
C GLU A 80 10.42 -1.96 -2.04
N VAL A 81 10.73 -0.67 -2.03
CA VAL A 81 10.56 0.25 -3.16
C VAL A 81 11.92 0.78 -3.57
N ARG A 82 12.20 0.82 -4.87
CA ARG A 82 13.48 1.30 -5.39
C ARG A 82 13.28 1.96 -6.75
N TRP A 83 13.80 3.17 -6.90
CA TRP A 83 13.81 3.84 -8.20
C TRP A 83 14.86 3.23 -9.13
N ILE A 84 14.46 2.90 -10.36
CA ILE A 84 15.39 2.49 -11.43
C ILE A 84 15.87 3.75 -12.16
N ASP A 85 14.93 4.62 -12.51
CA ASP A 85 15.15 5.92 -13.15
C ASP A 85 13.93 6.82 -12.90
N ASP A 86 13.84 7.96 -13.59
CA ASP A 86 12.74 8.94 -13.45
C ASP A 86 11.37 8.46 -13.93
N GLU A 87 11.30 7.33 -14.63
CA GLU A 87 10.08 6.77 -15.23
C GLU A 87 9.76 5.36 -14.73
N ASN A 88 10.68 4.70 -14.02
CA ASN A 88 10.56 3.30 -13.65
C ASN A 88 10.82 3.10 -12.15
N LEU A 89 9.81 2.54 -11.47
CA LEU A 89 9.86 2.16 -10.07
C LEU A 89 9.83 0.63 -9.96
N GLU A 90 10.73 0.06 -9.18
CA GLU A 90 10.68 -1.35 -8.77
C GLU A 90 9.99 -1.47 -7.41
N VAL A 91 9.06 -2.41 -7.30
CA VAL A 91 8.41 -2.83 -6.05
C VAL A 91 8.67 -4.32 -5.88
N SER A 92 9.42 -4.68 -4.84
CA SER A 92 9.67 -6.08 -4.51
C SER A 92 8.96 -6.47 -3.22
N CYS A 93 8.42 -7.68 -3.13
CA CYS A 93 7.65 -8.12 -1.96
C CYS A 93 7.62 -9.65 -1.85
N LYS A 94 7.37 -10.16 -0.64
CA LYS A 94 6.85 -11.52 -0.45
C LYS A 94 5.34 -11.51 -0.65
N GLN A 95 4.81 -12.60 -1.21
CA GLN A 95 3.39 -12.76 -1.53
C GLN A 95 2.90 -14.10 -0.99
N ASP A 96 1.74 -14.10 -0.31
CA ASP A 96 1.06 -15.33 0.09
C ASP A 96 0.24 -15.87 -1.09
N ASP A 97 0.65 -17.01 -1.64
CA ASP A 97 0.02 -17.65 -2.81
C ASP A 97 -1.06 -18.66 -2.45
N SER A 98 -1.52 -18.70 -1.19
CA SER A 98 -2.63 -19.56 -0.79
C SER A 98 -3.91 -19.23 -1.56
N PRO A 99 -4.82 -20.21 -1.77
CA PRO A 99 -6.04 -20.01 -2.55
C PRO A 99 -6.91 -18.82 -2.09
N GLY A 100 -6.88 -18.50 -0.79
CA GLY A 100 -7.63 -17.37 -0.21
C GLY A 100 -7.18 -16.00 -0.72
N TYR A 101 -5.94 -15.85 -1.18
CA TYR A 101 -5.40 -14.59 -1.69
C TYR A 101 -5.30 -14.54 -3.22
N LYS A 102 -5.66 -15.60 -3.94
CA LYS A 102 -5.51 -15.70 -5.41
C LYS A 102 -6.17 -14.54 -6.16
N GLU A 103 -7.40 -14.21 -5.81
CA GLU A 103 -8.11 -13.08 -6.43
C GLU A 103 -7.47 -11.74 -6.08
N ASN A 104 -7.10 -11.56 -4.81
CA ASN A 104 -6.46 -10.34 -4.34
C ASN A 104 -5.15 -10.09 -5.09
N ASN A 105 -4.31 -11.11 -5.22
CA ASN A 105 -2.97 -11.01 -5.77
C ASN A 105 -2.93 -10.78 -7.29
N ALA A 106 -4.05 -11.03 -7.98
CA ALA A 106 -4.18 -10.81 -9.42
C ALA A 106 -4.19 -9.32 -9.80
N VAL A 107 -4.45 -8.42 -8.84
CA VAL A 107 -4.54 -6.97 -9.11
C VAL A 107 -3.31 -6.25 -8.56
N LYS A 108 -2.58 -5.61 -9.47
CA LYS A 108 -1.43 -4.72 -9.17
C LYS A 108 -1.48 -3.51 -10.09
N VAL A 109 -1.22 -2.32 -9.56
CA VAL A 109 -1.19 -1.08 -10.34
C VAL A 109 0.01 -1.09 -11.28
N LYS A 110 -0.19 -1.05 -12.59
CA LYS A 110 0.93 -1.15 -13.56
C LYS A 110 1.68 0.16 -13.77
N SER A 111 1.02 1.30 -13.55
CA SER A 111 1.61 2.62 -13.70
C SER A 111 0.81 3.69 -12.96
N LYS A 112 1.47 4.77 -12.55
CA LYS A 112 0.83 5.94 -11.92
C LYS A 112 1.64 7.20 -12.20
N TYR A 113 0.98 8.31 -12.54
CA TYR A 113 1.62 9.59 -12.93
C TYR A 113 2.67 9.47 -14.06
N GLY A 114 2.49 8.51 -14.97
CA GLY A 114 3.48 8.22 -16.02
C GLY A 114 4.64 7.33 -15.59
N ILE A 115 4.76 7.00 -14.30
CA ILE A 115 5.75 6.06 -13.77
C ILE A 115 5.27 4.63 -13.99
N LYS A 116 6.10 3.78 -14.60
CA LYS A 116 5.88 2.35 -14.74
C LYS A 116 6.32 1.62 -13.47
N ILE A 117 5.50 0.68 -13.01
CA ILE A 117 5.76 -0.06 -11.77
C ILE A 117 6.10 -1.52 -12.12
N HIS A 118 7.32 -1.91 -11.79
CA HIS A 118 7.87 -3.24 -12.03
C HIS A 118 7.80 -4.06 -10.75
N TYR A 119 7.15 -5.22 -10.80
CA TYR A 119 6.96 -6.06 -9.62
C TYR A 119 7.91 -7.24 -9.58
N LYS A 120 8.57 -7.44 -8.45
CA LYS A 120 9.42 -8.61 -8.18
C LYS A 120 8.93 -9.36 -6.96
N VAL A 121 8.33 -10.53 -7.16
CA VAL A 121 7.94 -11.41 -6.05
C VAL A 121 9.18 -12.14 -5.55
N LYS A 122 9.53 -11.93 -4.28
CA LYS A 122 10.59 -12.63 -3.57
C LYS A 122 10.10 -14.05 -3.28
N LYS A 123 10.76 -15.06 -3.86
CA LYS A 123 10.52 -16.44 -3.44
C LYS A 123 11.03 -16.58 -2.01
N GLY A 124 10.14 -16.92 -1.07
CA GLY A 124 10.59 -17.48 0.20
C GLY A 124 11.34 -18.78 -0.08
N LYS A 125 12.39 -19.08 0.69
CA LYS A 125 12.80 -20.48 0.80
C LYS A 125 11.58 -21.25 1.35
N PRO A 126 11.27 -22.45 0.80
CA PRO A 126 10.29 -23.33 1.42
C PRO A 126 10.65 -23.62 2.87
#